data_AF-A0A8K0CVE5-F1
#
_entry.id   AF-A0A8K0CVE5-F1
#
_cell.length_a   1.000
_cell.length_b   1.000
_cell.length_c   1.000
_cell.angle_alpha   90.00
_cell.angle_beta   90.00
_cell.angle_gamma   90.00
#
_symmetry.space_group_name_H-M   'P 1'
#
loop_
_entity.id
_entity.type
_entity.pdbx_description
1 polymer ?
#
loop_
_entity_poly.entity_id
_entity_poly.type
_entity_poly.pdbx_seq_one_letter_code
_entity_poly.pdbx_strand_id
1 'polypeptide(L)'
;MGCCMSKSVKIQSAQQITKRTMAAEDDFVEDVVCQDSDIKEKEMKILDLKGEGDILLIRQNGKLNAIGTKCSHYGAPLENSALGDGRVVCQWHGACFNLANGDIEDFPGLDSLPCYQVTVENNNVKVRARKSELKTNKRMKAMVKRDPNNNQHFVIIGGGPSGAICVETLRQEGFRGKITLIAKENYYPYDRVMINKAMDSEMSNIQLRKAEFYNEHDIDVKKNCEAVAVDTEEKKVELRNGSSVNYDALYIATGCEARRAPIPGK
;
A
#
# COMPACT_ATOMS: atom_id res chain seq x y z
N MET A 1 -17.82 45.11 22.47
CA MET A 1 -16.93 44.38 23.41
C MET A 1 -17.74 43.27 24.05
N GLY A 2 -17.51 42.03 23.64
CA GLY A 2 -18.23 40.85 24.12
C GLY A 2 -17.34 39.63 23.91
N CYS A 3 -16.55 39.33 24.93
CA CYS A 3 -15.52 38.31 24.95
C CYS A 3 -16.15 36.91 24.92
N CYS A 4 -15.88 36.13 23.86
CA CYS A 4 -16.31 34.74 23.77
C CYS A 4 -15.37 33.87 24.62
N MET A 5 -15.85 33.38 25.76
CA MET A 5 -15.09 32.49 26.64
C MET A 5 -14.97 31.10 26.02
N SER A 6 -13.73 30.73 25.70
CA SER A 6 -13.29 29.38 25.33
C SER A 6 -13.60 28.38 26.43
N LYS A 7 -14.48 27.41 26.15
CA LYS A 7 -14.62 26.21 26.98
C LYS A 7 -13.47 25.25 26.67
N SER A 8 -12.46 25.23 27.55
CA SER A 8 -11.42 24.21 27.56
C SER A 8 -12.05 22.84 27.84
N VAL A 9 -12.08 21.97 26.83
CA VAL A 9 -12.40 20.55 26.99
C VAL A 9 -11.16 19.88 27.57
N LYS A 10 -11.26 19.42 28.83
CA LYS A 10 -10.23 18.61 29.47
C LYS A 10 -10.09 17.30 28.70
N ILE A 11 -8.95 17.12 28.04
CA ILE A 11 -8.53 15.83 27.46
C ILE A 11 -8.24 14.90 28.65
N GLN A 12 -9.18 14.02 28.98
CA GLN A 12 -8.88 12.88 29.84
C GLN A 12 -8.13 11.86 29.00
N SER A 13 -6.87 11.61 29.37
CA SER A 13 -6.01 10.60 28.75
C SER A 13 -6.59 9.21 29.01
N ALA A 14 -7.31 8.67 28.04
CA ALA A 14 -7.58 7.24 27.98
C ALA A 14 -6.27 6.55 27.57
N GLN A 15 -5.56 5.97 28.54
CA GLN A 15 -4.48 5.03 28.28
C GLN A 15 -5.07 3.82 27.53
N GLN A 16 -4.96 3.84 26.20
CA GLN A 16 -5.17 2.64 25.39
C GLN A 16 -4.03 1.68 25.72
N ILE A 17 -4.37 0.62 26.45
CA ILE A 17 -3.50 -0.55 26.63
C ILE A 17 -3.42 -1.22 25.25
N THR A 18 -2.44 -0.80 24.46
CA THR A 18 -1.99 -1.58 23.31
C THR A 18 -1.44 -2.89 23.85
N LYS A 19 -2.06 -4.02 23.50
CA LYS A 19 -1.37 -5.32 23.53
C LYS A 19 -0.21 -5.23 22.53
N ARG A 20 0.94 -4.72 22.99
CA ARG A 20 2.23 -5.06 22.40
C ARG A 20 2.38 -6.55 22.65
N THR A 21 2.12 -7.37 21.65
CA THR A 21 2.72 -8.69 21.60
C THR A 21 4.23 -8.44 21.71
N MET A 22 4.84 -8.79 22.84
CA MET A 22 6.28 -8.77 22.96
C MET A 22 6.77 -9.82 21.96
N ALA A 23 7.16 -9.39 20.76
CA ALA A 23 7.96 -10.22 19.89
C ALA A 23 9.18 -10.63 20.73
N ALA A 24 9.40 -11.93 20.88
CA ALA A 24 10.54 -12.42 21.63
C ALA A 24 11.83 -11.83 21.01
N GLU A 25 12.87 -11.54 21.79
CA GLU A 25 14.13 -11.03 21.23
C GLU A 25 14.70 -11.92 20.11
N ASP A 26 14.34 -13.19 20.10
CA ASP A 26 14.68 -14.17 19.05
C ASP A 26 14.02 -13.91 17.67
N ASP A 27 12.98 -13.06 17.60
CA ASP A 27 12.37 -12.64 16.32
C ASP A 27 13.26 -11.66 15.53
N PHE A 28 14.27 -11.09 16.18
CA PHE A 28 15.14 -10.08 15.60
C PHE A 28 16.54 -10.64 15.36
N VAL A 29 17.19 -10.09 14.35
CA VAL A 29 18.63 -10.25 14.10
C VAL A 29 19.26 -8.87 14.12
N GLU A 30 20.42 -8.78 14.75
CA GLU A 30 21.21 -7.56 14.83
C GLU A 30 22.68 -7.93 14.65
N ASP A 31 23.35 -7.25 13.73
CA ASP A 31 24.78 -7.44 13.49
C ASP A 31 25.44 -6.21 12.85
N VAL A 32 26.76 -6.16 12.90
CA VAL A 32 27.57 -5.20 12.13
C VAL A 32 27.63 -5.68 10.69
N VAL A 33 27.16 -4.85 9.76
CA VAL A 33 27.10 -5.19 8.33
C VAL A 33 28.26 -4.62 7.51
N CYS A 34 28.83 -3.49 7.94
CA CYS A 34 30.01 -2.87 7.32
C CYS A 34 30.60 -1.76 8.21
N GLN A 35 31.70 -1.14 7.78
CA GLN A 35 32.17 0.14 8.32
C GLN A 35 31.38 1.31 7.70
N ASP A 36 31.29 2.44 8.40
CA ASP A 36 30.61 3.65 7.91
C ASP A 36 31.23 4.15 6.60
N SER A 37 32.56 4.05 6.49
CA SER A 37 33.33 4.41 5.29
C SER A 37 33.09 3.51 4.07
N ASP A 38 32.47 2.34 4.25
CA ASP A 38 32.30 1.34 3.17
C ASP A 38 31.17 1.70 2.21
N ILE A 39 30.28 2.63 2.60
CA ILE A 39 29.16 3.12 1.79
C ILE A 39 29.38 4.61 1.51
N LYS A 40 29.61 4.95 0.25
CA LYS A 40 29.80 6.33 -0.19
C LYS A 40 28.47 7.06 -0.30
N GLU A 41 28.52 8.39 -0.30
CA GLU A 41 27.34 9.22 -0.53
C GLU A 41 26.67 8.87 -1.87
N LYS A 42 25.35 8.66 -1.85
CA LYS A 42 24.52 8.18 -2.97
C LYS A 42 24.80 6.75 -3.44
N GLU A 43 25.51 5.96 -2.63
CA GLU A 43 25.69 4.53 -2.88
C GLU A 43 24.52 3.72 -2.29
N MET A 44 24.12 2.68 -3.00
CA MET A 44 23.19 1.65 -2.55
C MET A 44 23.90 0.30 -2.63
N LYS A 45 23.88 -0.47 -1.55
CA LYS A 45 24.61 -1.74 -1.47
C LYS A 45 23.82 -2.81 -0.74
N ILE A 46 23.78 -4.01 -1.32
CA ILE A 46 23.21 -5.18 -0.67
C ILE A 46 24.24 -5.77 0.29
N LEU A 47 23.81 -6.06 1.52
CA LEU A 47 24.62 -6.69 2.56
C LEU A 47 23.82 -7.81 3.23
N ASP A 48 24.47 -8.93 3.50
CA ASP A 48 23.92 -10.04 4.30
C ASP A 48 23.84 -9.62 5.77
N LEU A 49 22.74 -9.99 6.43
CA LEU A 49 22.55 -9.79 7.86
C LEU A 49 22.61 -11.15 8.57
N LYS A 50 23.84 -11.63 8.81
CA LYS A 50 24.15 -12.85 9.59
C LYS A 50 23.48 -14.12 9.03
N GLY A 51 23.35 -14.23 7.71
CA GLY A 51 22.72 -15.36 7.02
C GLY A 51 21.19 -15.43 7.14
N GLU A 52 20.54 -14.48 7.83
CA GLU A 52 19.07 -14.45 7.97
C GLU A 52 18.38 -13.82 6.76
N GLY A 53 19.12 -13.02 5.98
CA GLY A 53 18.65 -12.40 4.76
C GLY A 53 19.41 -11.12 4.43
N ASP A 54 19.08 -10.56 3.27
CA ASP A 54 19.78 -9.40 2.73
C ASP A 54 19.04 -8.08 3.04
N ILE A 55 19.81 -7.02 3.20
CA ILE A 55 19.34 -5.64 3.33
C ILE A 55 19.92 -4.77 2.23
N LEU A 56 19.21 -3.70 1.84
CA LEU A 56 19.75 -2.65 0.98
C LEU A 56 20.12 -1.44 1.85
N LEU A 57 21.41 -1.23 2.03
CA LEU A 57 21.96 -0.10 2.77
C LEU A 57 22.25 1.06 1.82
N ILE A 58 21.76 2.26 2.17
CA ILE A 58 21.76 3.43 1.29
C ILE A 58 22.26 4.63 2.08
N ARG A 59 23.28 5.34 1.55
CA ARG A 59 23.70 6.63 2.10
C ARG A 59 23.17 7.78 1.26
N GLN A 60 22.47 8.70 1.89
CA GLN A 60 22.05 9.94 1.27
C GLN A 60 21.99 11.08 2.28
N ASN A 61 22.45 12.26 1.88
CA ASN A 61 22.51 13.46 2.71
C ASN A 61 23.26 13.19 4.03
N GLY A 62 24.33 12.38 3.97
CA GLY A 62 25.11 11.97 5.14
C GLY A 62 24.41 10.97 6.07
N LYS A 63 23.18 10.53 5.78
CA LYS A 63 22.41 9.59 6.58
C LYS A 63 22.39 8.20 5.94
N LEU A 64 22.54 7.16 6.75
CA LEU A 64 22.30 5.77 6.36
C LEU A 64 20.85 5.36 6.62
N ASN A 65 20.22 4.70 5.65
CA ASN A 65 18.95 4.00 5.80
C ASN A 65 19.13 2.56 5.30
N ALA A 66 18.41 1.61 5.90
CA ALA A 66 18.39 0.22 5.48
C ALA A 66 16.96 -0.22 5.17
N ILE A 67 16.73 -0.73 3.96
CA ILE A 67 15.40 -1.11 3.46
C ILE A 67 15.43 -2.50 2.81
N GLY A 68 14.25 -3.03 2.44
CA GLY A 68 14.14 -4.25 1.63
C GLY A 68 14.92 -4.16 0.31
N THR A 69 15.44 -5.29 -0.16
CA THR A 69 16.32 -5.38 -1.34
C THR A 69 15.60 -5.44 -2.67
N LYS A 70 14.31 -5.82 -2.67
CA LYS A 70 13.55 -6.00 -3.90
C LYS A 70 12.29 -5.13 -3.92
N CYS A 71 11.91 -4.68 -5.10
CA CYS A 71 10.64 -3.99 -5.33
C CYS A 71 9.47 -4.90 -4.94
N SER A 72 8.55 -4.36 -4.13
CA SER A 72 7.38 -5.09 -3.64
C SER A 72 6.36 -5.49 -4.72
N HIS A 73 6.51 -4.96 -5.94
CA HIS A 73 5.67 -5.28 -7.10
C HIS A 73 5.99 -6.68 -7.67
N TYR A 74 7.07 -6.80 -8.45
CA TYR A 74 7.50 -8.07 -9.07
C TYR A 74 8.92 -8.49 -8.70
N GLY A 75 9.43 -8.02 -7.56
CA GLY A 75 10.71 -8.49 -7.01
C GLY A 75 11.96 -7.99 -7.72
N ALA A 76 11.86 -6.92 -8.51
CA ALA A 76 13.01 -6.28 -9.13
C ALA A 76 14.08 -5.91 -8.09
N PRO A 77 15.35 -6.28 -8.25
CA PRO A 77 16.42 -5.88 -7.34
C PRO A 77 16.57 -4.34 -7.31
N LEU A 78 16.64 -3.73 -6.13
CA LEU A 78 16.63 -2.26 -5.96
C LEU A 78 18.02 -1.63 -5.90
N GLU A 79 19.09 -2.41 -5.81
CA GLU A 79 20.46 -1.92 -5.82
C GLU A 79 20.85 -1.22 -7.14
N ASN A 80 20.15 -1.55 -8.22
CA ASN A 80 20.30 -0.94 -9.55
C ASN A 80 19.21 0.10 -9.86
N SER A 81 18.40 0.48 -8.87
CA SER A 81 17.33 1.48 -9.03
C SER A 81 17.86 2.91 -9.11
N ALA A 82 17.00 3.84 -9.53
CA ALA A 82 17.33 5.25 -9.46
C ALA A 82 17.15 5.77 -8.03
N LEU A 83 18.17 6.44 -7.50
CA LEU A 83 18.13 7.10 -6.20
C LEU A 83 17.74 8.59 -6.37
N GLY A 84 16.55 8.95 -5.92
CA GLY A 84 16.06 10.33 -5.83
C GLY A 84 16.17 10.87 -4.41
N ASP A 85 15.88 12.16 -4.20
CA ASP A 85 15.93 12.77 -2.86
C ASP A 85 14.90 12.11 -1.92
N GLY A 86 15.40 11.41 -0.90
CA GLY A 86 14.61 10.62 0.03
C GLY A 86 13.92 9.39 -0.56
N ARG A 87 14.23 8.99 -1.80
CA ARG A 87 13.46 7.99 -2.56
C ARG A 87 14.31 7.00 -3.34
N VAL A 88 13.84 5.76 -3.45
CA VAL A 88 14.33 4.78 -4.44
C VAL A 88 13.23 4.46 -5.45
N VAL A 89 13.56 4.52 -6.75
CA VAL A 89 12.63 4.31 -7.85
C VAL A 89 13.05 3.07 -8.64
N CYS A 90 12.20 2.05 -8.60
CA CYS A 90 12.41 0.78 -9.27
C CYS A 90 12.62 0.95 -10.78
N GLN A 91 13.75 0.44 -11.27
CA GLN A 91 14.16 0.56 -12.68
C GLN A 91 13.29 -0.22 -13.67
N TRP A 92 12.48 -1.18 -13.21
CA TRP A 92 11.63 -1.99 -14.11
C TRP A 92 10.31 -1.29 -14.46
N HIS A 93 9.62 -0.76 -13.45
CA HIS A 93 8.24 -0.27 -13.63
C HIS A 93 7.97 1.07 -12.93
N GLY A 94 8.97 1.71 -12.31
CA GLY A 94 8.83 3.04 -11.72
C GLY A 94 8.24 3.10 -10.30
N ALA A 95 7.93 1.97 -9.67
CA ALA A 95 7.45 1.96 -8.29
C ALA A 95 8.46 2.69 -7.37
N CYS A 96 7.97 3.66 -6.59
CA CYS A 96 8.80 4.55 -5.79
C CYS A 96 8.58 4.29 -4.29
N PHE A 97 9.66 4.27 -3.53
CA PHE A 97 9.63 4.03 -2.08
C PHE A 97 10.39 5.10 -1.33
N ASN A 98 9.83 5.52 -0.20
CA ASN A 98 10.48 6.44 0.72
C ASN A 98 11.63 5.74 1.46
N LEU A 99 12.81 6.34 1.52
CA LEU A 99 13.99 5.72 2.16
C LEU A 99 13.90 5.70 3.69
N ALA A 100 13.19 6.66 4.29
CA ALA A 100 13.16 6.83 5.74
C ALA A 100 12.19 5.87 6.42
N ASN A 101 11.07 5.55 5.76
CA ASN A 101 10.04 4.68 6.32
C ASN A 101 9.69 3.48 5.43
N GLY A 102 10.11 3.45 4.17
CA GLY A 102 9.89 2.33 3.24
C GLY A 102 8.52 2.36 2.57
N ASP A 103 7.69 3.36 2.86
CA ASP A 103 6.35 3.46 2.29
C ASP A 103 6.42 3.57 0.77
N ILE A 104 5.52 2.87 0.10
CA ILE A 104 5.24 3.07 -1.32
C ILE A 104 4.70 4.49 -1.51
N GLU A 105 5.32 5.25 -2.41
CA GLU A 105 4.92 6.61 -2.76
C GLU A 105 4.45 6.73 -4.21
N ASP A 106 4.85 5.79 -5.08
CA ASP A 106 4.34 5.69 -6.45
C ASP A 106 4.17 4.23 -6.89
N PHE A 107 3.13 3.97 -7.67
CA PHE A 107 2.68 2.65 -8.12
C PHE A 107 3.58 2.14 -9.27
N PRO A 108 3.51 0.87 -9.74
CA PRO A 108 2.42 -0.12 -9.65
C PRO A 108 2.38 -1.02 -8.40
N GLY A 109 3.35 -0.94 -7.48
CA GLY A 109 3.37 -1.77 -6.26
C GLY A 109 2.28 -1.39 -5.25
N LEU A 110 1.69 -2.38 -4.56
CA LEU A 110 0.72 -2.15 -3.46
C LEU A 110 1.40 -2.06 -2.10
N ASP A 111 2.39 -2.91 -1.89
CA ASP A 111 3.04 -3.08 -0.61
C ASP A 111 4.23 -2.13 -0.49
N SER A 112 4.53 -1.72 0.73
CA SER A 112 5.72 -0.96 1.10
C SER A 112 6.91 -1.88 1.37
N LEU A 113 8.10 -1.31 1.45
CA LEU A 113 9.30 -2.03 1.88
C LEU A 113 9.42 -2.02 3.40
N PRO A 114 9.95 -3.09 4.00
CA PRO A 114 10.42 -3.02 5.38
C PRO A 114 11.56 -2.01 5.50
N CYS A 115 11.64 -1.35 6.65
CA CYS A 115 12.73 -0.46 7.03
C CYS A 115 13.36 -0.99 8.31
N TYR A 116 14.68 -1.08 8.30
CA TYR A 116 15.44 -1.66 9.38
C TYR A 116 16.12 -0.55 10.19
N GLN A 117 16.29 -0.79 11.48
CA GLN A 117 16.95 0.17 12.34
C GLN A 117 18.45 0.14 12.07
N VAL A 118 19.02 1.32 11.79
CA VAL A 118 20.46 1.51 11.56
C VAL A 118 21.05 2.30 12.72
N THR A 119 22.14 1.78 13.30
CA THR A 119 22.91 2.46 14.34
C THR A 119 24.38 2.50 13.92
N VAL A 120 25.04 3.65 14.05
CA VAL A 120 26.48 3.80 13.78
C VAL A 120 27.22 4.03 15.08
N GLU A 121 28.13 3.11 15.43
CA GLU A 121 28.91 3.14 16.67
C GLU A 121 30.37 2.80 16.39
N ASN A 122 31.31 3.65 16.82
CA ASN A 122 32.75 3.40 16.64
C ASN A 122 33.10 3.01 15.20
N ASN A 123 32.56 3.74 14.22
CA ASN A 123 32.70 3.47 12.77
C ASN A 123 32.01 2.19 12.25
N ASN A 124 31.36 1.39 13.09
CA ASN A 124 30.61 0.21 12.67
C ASN A 124 29.15 0.56 12.40
N VAL A 125 28.63 0.10 11.26
CA VAL A 125 27.20 0.18 10.92
C VAL A 125 26.54 -1.10 11.39
N LYS A 126 25.67 -0.99 12.40
CA LYS A 126 24.82 -2.07 12.88
C LYS A 126 23.43 -1.94 12.31
N VAL A 127 22.83 -3.06 11.89
CA VAL A 127 21.44 -3.10 11.46
C VAL A 127 20.66 -4.11 12.28
N ARG A 128 19.50 -3.69 12.78
CA ARG A 128 18.53 -4.53 13.47
C ARG A 128 17.28 -4.70 12.60
N ALA A 129 16.92 -5.94 12.31
CA ALA A 129 15.77 -6.29 11.48
C ALA A 129 14.95 -7.43 12.11
N ARG A 130 13.65 -7.48 11.79
CA ARG A 130 12.82 -8.62 12.14
C ARG A 130 13.01 -9.72 11.11
N LYS A 131 13.32 -10.95 11.54
CA LYS A 131 13.62 -12.08 10.64
C LYS A 131 12.51 -12.35 9.63
N SER A 132 11.25 -12.14 10.00
CA SER A 132 10.11 -12.32 9.09
C SER A 132 10.10 -11.30 7.95
N GLU A 133 10.53 -10.05 8.20
CA GLU A 133 10.54 -8.98 7.21
C GLU A 133 11.65 -9.14 6.19
N LEU A 134 12.81 -9.68 6.61
CA LEU A 134 13.88 -10.07 5.68
C LEU A 134 13.40 -11.13 4.67
N LYS A 135 12.58 -12.09 5.14
CA LYS A 135 12.02 -13.16 4.31
C LYS A 135 10.92 -12.68 3.38
N THR A 136 9.98 -11.87 3.87
CA THR A 136 8.87 -11.39 3.04
C THR A 136 9.27 -10.25 2.11
N ASN A 137 10.26 -9.44 2.50
CA ASN A 137 10.76 -8.25 1.80
C ASN A 137 9.67 -7.17 1.51
N LYS A 138 8.48 -7.32 2.08
CA LYS A 138 7.39 -6.38 1.89
C LYS A 138 6.47 -6.35 3.09
N ARG A 139 5.78 -5.22 3.26
CA ARG A 139 4.77 -4.99 4.28
C ARG A 139 3.62 -4.18 3.71
N MET A 140 2.44 -4.37 4.26
CA MET A 140 1.32 -3.49 3.97
C MET A 140 1.51 -2.16 4.72
N LYS A 141 1.17 -1.02 4.08
CA LYS A 141 1.14 0.28 4.79
C LYS A 141 0.00 0.24 5.82
N ALA A 142 0.21 0.87 6.97
CA ALA A 142 -0.78 0.90 8.03
C ALA A 142 -2.08 1.56 7.53
N MET A 143 -3.21 1.02 7.96
CA MET A 143 -4.54 1.48 7.57
C MET A 143 -5.42 1.73 8.79
N VAL A 144 -6.24 2.78 8.74
CA VAL A 144 -7.26 3.00 9.76
C VAL A 144 -8.41 2.02 9.60
N LYS A 145 -9.08 1.71 10.71
CA LYS A 145 -10.35 0.96 10.69
C LYS A 145 -11.52 1.89 10.44
N ARG A 146 -12.60 1.34 9.88
CA ARG A 146 -13.87 2.05 9.79
C ARG A 146 -14.36 2.43 11.18
N ASP A 147 -14.89 3.65 11.29
CA ASP A 147 -15.65 4.10 12.45
C ASP A 147 -17.14 3.96 12.12
N PRO A 148 -17.89 3.11 12.85
CA PRO A 148 -19.32 2.92 12.58
C PRO A 148 -20.15 4.19 12.81
N ASN A 149 -19.62 5.19 13.53
CA ASN A 149 -20.29 6.49 13.73
C ASN A 149 -19.97 7.51 12.62
N ASN A 150 -19.00 7.22 11.75
CA ASN A 150 -18.73 8.05 10.58
C ASN A 150 -19.67 7.62 9.44
N ASN A 151 -20.68 8.45 9.19
CA ASN A 151 -21.70 8.20 8.17
C ASN A 151 -21.26 8.58 6.75
N GLN A 152 -20.06 9.14 6.56
CA GLN A 152 -19.55 9.45 5.23
C GLN A 152 -19.41 8.17 4.39
N HIS A 153 -19.89 8.20 3.14
CA HIS A 153 -19.84 7.08 2.23
C HIS A 153 -19.06 7.45 0.95
N PHE A 154 -17.91 6.80 0.76
CA PHE A 154 -17.14 6.89 -0.47
C PHE A 154 -17.48 5.71 -1.38
N VAL A 155 -17.96 6.00 -2.59
CA VAL A 155 -18.24 5.00 -3.62
C VAL A 155 -17.17 5.03 -4.70
N ILE A 156 -16.67 3.85 -5.09
CA ILE A 156 -15.71 3.67 -6.16
C ILE A 156 -16.39 2.83 -7.25
N ILE A 157 -16.41 3.31 -8.49
CA ILE A 157 -16.93 2.56 -9.64
C ILE A 157 -15.75 2.01 -10.45
N GLY A 158 -15.55 0.69 -10.42
CA GLY A 158 -14.54 -0.01 -11.20
C GLY A 158 -13.65 -0.92 -10.37
N GLY A 159 -13.83 -2.24 -10.51
CA GLY A 159 -13.04 -3.27 -9.83
C GLY A 159 -11.68 -3.57 -10.47
N GLY A 160 -10.98 -2.55 -10.96
CA GLY A 160 -9.63 -2.68 -11.55
C GLY A 160 -8.53 -2.19 -10.60
N PRO A 161 -7.26 -2.13 -11.07
CA PRO A 161 -6.14 -1.65 -10.26
C PRO A 161 -6.35 -0.26 -9.65
N SER A 162 -6.86 0.70 -10.43
CA SER A 162 -7.16 2.05 -9.94
C SER A 162 -8.18 2.04 -8.79
N GLY A 163 -9.23 1.21 -8.88
CA GLY A 163 -10.20 1.06 -7.80
C GLY A 163 -9.60 0.39 -6.55
N ALA A 164 -8.75 -0.63 -6.74
CA ALA A 164 -8.04 -1.30 -5.65
C ALA A 164 -7.13 -0.35 -4.88
N ILE A 165 -6.34 0.44 -5.60
CA ILE A 165 -5.48 1.48 -5.01
C ILE A 165 -6.34 2.49 -4.24
N CYS A 166 -7.41 2.99 -4.86
CA CYS A 166 -8.24 4.02 -4.23
C CYS A 166 -8.79 3.57 -2.87
N VAL A 167 -9.37 2.36 -2.78
CA VAL A 167 -9.93 1.88 -1.51
C VAL A 167 -8.87 1.67 -0.43
N GLU A 168 -7.68 1.21 -0.83
CA GLU A 168 -6.57 1.01 0.08
C GLU A 168 -5.99 2.35 0.56
N THR A 169 -5.72 3.29 -0.37
CA THR A 169 -5.22 4.63 -0.06
C THR A 169 -6.18 5.41 0.82
N LEU A 170 -7.50 5.31 0.61
CA LEU A 170 -8.48 5.92 1.51
C LEU A 170 -8.27 5.48 2.97
N ARG A 171 -8.07 4.18 3.21
CA ARG A 171 -7.81 3.65 4.54
C ARG A 171 -6.40 4.00 5.04
N GLN A 172 -5.40 4.08 4.17
CA GLN A 172 -4.04 4.48 4.53
C GLN A 172 -3.98 5.96 4.97
N GLU A 173 -4.73 6.83 4.31
CA GLU A 173 -4.76 8.28 4.53
C GLU A 173 -5.82 8.72 5.55
N GLY A 174 -6.39 7.78 6.30
CA GLY A 174 -7.22 8.08 7.47
C GLY A 174 -8.71 8.23 7.21
N PHE A 175 -9.24 7.85 6.05
CA PHE A 175 -10.68 7.83 5.82
C PHE A 175 -11.32 6.69 6.63
N ARG A 176 -12.20 7.06 7.57
CA ARG A 176 -12.87 6.14 8.51
C ARG A 176 -14.33 5.86 8.17
N GLY A 177 -14.86 6.46 7.09
CA GLY A 177 -16.25 6.24 6.66
C GLY A 177 -16.47 4.90 5.95
N LYS A 178 -17.68 4.70 5.44
CA LYS A 178 -18.03 3.53 4.62
C LYS A 178 -17.37 3.63 3.24
N ILE A 179 -16.81 2.53 2.77
CA ILE A 179 -16.27 2.40 1.41
C ILE A 179 -17.07 1.33 0.67
N THR A 180 -17.54 1.63 -0.53
CA THR A 180 -18.12 0.62 -1.43
C THR A 180 -17.42 0.64 -2.78
N LEU A 181 -16.91 -0.51 -3.20
CA LEU A 181 -16.32 -0.72 -4.52
C LEU A 181 -17.31 -1.49 -5.40
N ILE A 182 -17.77 -0.87 -6.48
CA ILE A 182 -18.69 -1.47 -7.45
C ILE A 182 -17.87 -2.07 -8.58
N ALA A 183 -17.98 -3.38 -8.79
CA ALA A 183 -17.27 -4.12 -9.81
C ALA A 183 -18.25 -4.84 -10.74
N LYS A 184 -18.17 -4.53 -12.03
CA LYS A 184 -19.00 -5.15 -13.07
C LYS A 184 -18.75 -6.67 -13.18
N GLU A 185 -17.51 -7.10 -12.99
CA GLU A 185 -17.09 -8.50 -13.10
C GLU A 185 -17.28 -9.26 -11.77
N ASN A 186 -17.28 -10.61 -11.82
CA ASN A 186 -17.43 -11.47 -10.63
C ASN A 186 -16.12 -11.69 -9.85
N TYR A 187 -15.18 -10.74 -9.88
CA TYR A 187 -13.86 -10.90 -9.28
C TYR A 187 -13.54 -9.72 -8.37
N TYR A 188 -12.75 -9.97 -7.32
CA TYR A 188 -12.05 -8.88 -6.65
C TYR A 188 -11.04 -8.25 -7.60
N PRO A 189 -10.64 -6.99 -7.38
CA PRO A 189 -9.63 -6.34 -8.19
C PRO A 189 -8.39 -7.20 -8.40
N TYR A 190 -7.96 -7.27 -9.66
CA TYR A 190 -6.89 -8.14 -10.12
C TYR A 190 -5.99 -7.42 -11.11
N ASP A 191 -4.79 -7.95 -11.25
CA ASP A 191 -3.79 -7.44 -12.17
C ASP A 191 -4.09 -7.90 -13.60
N ARG A 192 -4.59 -6.96 -14.41
CA ARG A 192 -4.96 -7.22 -15.80
C ARG A 192 -3.75 -7.51 -16.69
N VAL A 193 -2.55 -7.06 -16.32
CA VAL A 193 -1.31 -7.33 -17.09
C VAL A 193 -0.96 -8.82 -17.03
N MET A 194 -1.36 -9.49 -15.95
CA MET A 194 -1.06 -10.91 -15.74
C MET A 194 -2.03 -11.85 -16.48
N ILE A 195 -3.14 -11.37 -17.06
CA ILE A 195 -4.14 -12.22 -17.74
C ILE A 195 -3.49 -13.12 -18.81
N ASN A 196 -2.66 -12.54 -19.69
CA ASN A 196 -2.01 -13.30 -20.76
C ASN A 196 -0.94 -14.28 -20.25
N LYS A 197 -0.40 -14.04 -19.05
CA LYS A 197 0.59 -14.91 -18.42
C LYS A 197 -0.05 -15.99 -17.52
N ALA A 198 -1.31 -15.80 -17.16
CA ALA A 198 -2.07 -16.61 -16.23
C ALA A 198 -3.17 -17.43 -16.92
N MET A 199 -3.07 -17.66 -18.23
CA MET A 199 -4.13 -18.33 -19.02
C MET A 199 -4.51 -19.72 -18.48
N ASP A 200 -3.58 -20.42 -17.82
CA ASP A 200 -3.80 -21.72 -17.17
C ASP A 200 -3.93 -21.64 -15.64
N SER A 201 -4.04 -20.44 -15.07
CA SER A 201 -4.08 -20.21 -13.62
C SER A 201 -5.46 -19.80 -13.13
N GLU A 202 -5.77 -20.10 -11.87
CA GLU A 202 -6.97 -19.60 -11.22
C GLU A 202 -6.94 -18.06 -11.10
N MET A 203 -8.08 -17.40 -11.38
CA MET A 203 -8.23 -15.93 -11.26
C MET A 203 -7.86 -15.39 -9.87
N SER A 204 -7.99 -16.20 -8.83
CA SER A 204 -7.57 -15.91 -7.46
C SER A 204 -6.08 -15.58 -7.36
N ASN A 205 -5.23 -16.14 -8.22
CA ASN A 205 -3.77 -15.96 -8.18
C ASN A 205 -3.32 -14.60 -8.72
N ILE A 206 -4.14 -13.95 -9.54
CA ILE A 206 -3.84 -12.62 -10.10
C ILE A 206 -4.61 -11.51 -9.39
N GLN A 207 -5.38 -11.82 -8.34
CA GLN A 207 -6.03 -10.81 -7.51
C GLN A 207 -5.00 -9.98 -6.75
N LEU A 208 -5.20 -8.67 -6.75
CA LEU A 208 -4.32 -7.70 -6.09
C LEU A 208 -4.32 -7.87 -4.58
N ARG A 209 -5.49 -8.19 -4.02
CA ARG A 209 -5.72 -8.53 -2.62
C ARG A 209 -6.72 -9.68 -2.54
N LYS A 210 -6.58 -10.54 -1.54
CA LYS A 210 -7.54 -11.62 -1.25
C LYS A 210 -8.84 -11.07 -0.65
N ALA A 211 -9.87 -11.89 -0.56
CA ALA A 211 -11.16 -11.51 0.01
C ALA A 211 -11.04 -11.04 1.47
N GLU A 212 -10.17 -11.69 2.24
CA GLU A 212 -9.97 -11.43 3.67
C GLU A 212 -9.52 -9.99 3.92
N PHE A 213 -8.67 -9.44 3.05
CA PHE A 213 -8.22 -8.05 3.12
C PHE A 213 -9.40 -7.06 3.11
N TYR A 214 -10.33 -7.22 2.16
CA TYR A 214 -11.47 -6.30 2.04
C TYR A 214 -12.38 -6.39 3.26
N ASN A 215 -12.57 -7.60 3.80
CA ASN A 215 -13.35 -7.84 5.02
C ASN A 215 -12.67 -7.23 6.26
N GLU A 216 -11.36 -7.43 6.42
CA GLU A 216 -10.57 -6.93 7.55
C GLU A 216 -10.52 -5.39 7.62
N HIS A 217 -10.65 -4.72 6.46
CA HIS A 217 -10.61 -3.26 6.34
C HIS A 217 -11.99 -2.60 6.11
N ASP A 218 -13.08 -3.35 6.30
CA ASP A 218 -14.46 -2.88 6.14
C ASP A 218 -14.69 -2.19 4.78
N ILE A 219 -14.31 -2.86 3.68
CA ILE A 219 -14.51 -2.43 2.30
C ILE A 219 -15.58 -3.32 1.66
N ASP A 220 -16.73 -2.75 1.33
CA ASP A 220 -17.83 -3.47 0.68
C ASP A 220 -17.59 -3.60 -0.83
N VAL A 221 -17.17 -4.78 -1.30
CA VAL A 221 -16.97 -5.04 -2.73
C VAL A 221 -18.22 -5.67 -3.34
N LYS A 222 -18.95 -4.89 -4.13
CA LYS A 222 -20.12 -5.35 -4.90
C LYS A 222 -19.68 -5.88 -6.26
N LYS A 223 -19.42 -7.18 -6.34
CA LYS A 223 -19.13 -7.91 -7.59
C LYS A 223 -20.41 -8.17 -8.39
N ASN A 224 -20.29 -8.48 -9.69
CA ASN A 224 -21.43 -8.64 -10.60
C ASN A 224 -22.41 -7.45 -10.56
N CYS A 225 -21.88 -6.26 -10.32
CA CYS A 225 -22.65 -5.07 -10.09
C CYS A 225 -22.18 -4.00 -11.08
N GLU A 226 -23.01 -3.70 -12.07
CA GLU A 226 -22.71 -2.69 -13.08
C GLU A 226 -23.41 -1.37 -12.72
N ALA A 227 -22.63 -0.32 -12.51
CA ALA A 227 -23.13 1.05 -12.48
C ALA A 227 -23.49 1.49 -13.91
N VAL A 228 -24.68 2.05 -14.09
CA VAL A 228 -25.20 2.45 -15.41
C VAL A 228 -25.46 3.96 -15.52
N ALA A 229 -25.64 4.64 -14.39
CA ALA A 229 -25.78 6.09 -14.34
C ALA A 229 -25.27 6.64 -13.00
N VAL A 230 -24.91 7.93 -13.00
CA VAL A 230 -24.57 8.70 -11.81
C VAL A 230 -25.47 9.91 -11.78
N ASP A 231 -26.22 10.08 -10.71
CA ASP A 231 -27.01 11.27 -10.43
C ASP A 231 -26.23 12.14 -9.44
N THR A 232 -25.77 13.29 -9.92
CA THR A 232 -24.94 14.22 -9.14
C THR A 232 -25.76 15.16 -8.25
N GLU A 233 -27.06 15.32 -8.52
CA GLU A 233 -27.95 16.16 -7.73
C GLU A 233 -28.37 15.40 -6.46
N GLU A 234 -28.87 14.18 -6.63
CA GLU A 234 -29.30 13.29 -5.53
C GLU A 234 -28.12 12.49 -4.92
N LYS A 235 -26.93 12.60 -5.50
CA LYS A 235 -25.70 11.88 -5.12
C LYS A 235 -25.91 10.37 -4.99
N LYS A 236 -26.38 9.75 -6.06
CA LYS A 236 -26.60 8.29 -6.16
C LYS A 236 -25.97 7.70 -7.41
N VAL A 237 -25.50 6.47 -7.30
CA VAL A 237 -25.09 5.62 -8.43
C VAL A 237 -26.23 4.65 -8.71
N GLU A 238 -26.72 4.62 -9.94
CA GLU A 238 -27.74 3.67 -10.37
C GLU A 238 -27.10 2.40 -10.94
N LEU A 239 -27.65 1.26 -10.55
CA LEU A 239 -27.14 -0.06 -10.91
C LEU A 239 -28.04 -0.72 -11.95
N ARG A 240 -27.48 -1.57 -12.81
CA ARG A 240 -28.22 -2.26 -13.88
C ARG A 240 -29.43 -3.06 -13.38
N ASN A 241 -29.40 -3.54 -12.14
CA ASN A 241 -30.51 -4.28 -11.53
C ASN A 241 -31.65 -3.38 -10.99
N GLY A 242 -31.59 -2.06 -11.23
CA GLY A 242 -32.58 -1.09 -10.79
C GLY A 242 -32.40 -0.57 -9.36
N SER A 243 -31.43 -1.11 -8.60
CA SER A 243 -31.07 -0.57 -7.28
C SER A 243 -30.11 0.62 -7.38
N SER A 244 -29.92 1.35 -6.28
CA SER A 244 -29.00 2.49 -6.22
C SER A 244 -28.10 2.46 -4.98
N VAL A 245 -26.99 3.19 -5.06
CA VAL A 245 -26.04 3.39 -3.95
C VAL A 245 -25.80 4.88 -3.77
N ASN A 246 -26.18 5.44 -2.63
CA ASN A 246 -25.91 6.85 -2.29
C ASN A 246 -24.43 7.04 -1.96
N TYR A 247 -23.92 8.25 -2.15
CA TYR A 247 -22.54 8.58 -1.83
C TYR A 247 -22.38 10.03 -1.35
N ASP A 248 -21.34 10.28 -0.56
CA ASP A 248 -20.85 11.63 -0.25
C ASP A 248 -19.71 12.03 -1.20
N ALA A 249 -18.89 11.06 -1.59
CA ALA A 249 -17.82 11.20 -2.56
C ALA A 249 -17.79 9.99 -3.52
N LEU A 250 -17.43 10.26 -4.78
CA LEU A 250 -17.42 9.27 -5.86
C LEU A 250 -16.08 9.29 -6.59
N TYR A 251 -15.52 8.11 -6.84
CA TYR A 251 -14.34 7.93 -7.70
C TYR A 251 -14.68 6.99 -8.85
N ILE A 252 -14.50 7.45 -10.09
CA ILE A 252 -14.80 6.69 -11.30
C ILE A 252 -13.49 6.11 -11.84
N ALA A 253 -13.34 4.79 -11.74
CA ALA A 253 -12.18 3.99 -12.08
C ALA A 253 -12.54 2.87 -13.08
N THR A 254 -13.42 3.17 -14.03
CA THR A 254 -13.99 2.18 -14.98
C THR A 254 -12.99 1.63 -16.00
N GLY A 255 -11.80 2.23 -16.10
CA GLY A 255 -10.79 1.86 -17.07
C GLY A 255 -11.26 2.09 -18.51
N CYS A 256 -10.86 1.20 -19.41
CA CYS A 256 -11.14 1.30 -20.84
C CYS A 256 -11.76 0.00 -21.38
N GLU A 257 -12.50 0.11 -22.48
CA GLU A 257 -12.94 -1.03 -23.30
C GLU A 257 -12.10 -1.11 -24.58
N ALA A 258 -11.81 -2.34 -25.04
CA ALA A 258 -11.12 -2.55 -26.31
C ALA A 258 -11.95 -2.00 -27.47
N ARG A 259 -11.32 -1.22 -28.36
CA ARG A 259 -11.97 -0.75 -29.58
C ARG A 259 -12.33 -1.96 -30.45
N ARG A 260 -13.61 -2.12 -30.76
CA ARG A 260 -14.06 -3.11 -31.74
C ARG A 260 -13.61 -2.65 -33.13
N ALA A 261 -12.87 -3.49 -33.84
CA ALA A 261 -12.49 -3.21 -35.21
C ALA A 261 -13.77 -3.11 -36.07
N PRO A 262 -13.85 -2.18 -37.04
CA PRO A 262 -14.99 -2.06 -37.96
C PRO A 262 -14.92 -3.15 -39.05
N ILE A 263 -14.56 -4.36 -38.65
CA ILE A 263 -14.54 -5.55 -39.48
C ILE A 263 -15.77 -6.34 -39.08
N PRO A 264 -16.72 -6.60 -39.99
CA PRO A 264 -17.87 -7.45 -39.70
C PRO A 264 -17.37 -8.79 -39.15
N GLY A 265 -17.68 -9.07 -37.88
CA GLY A 265 -17.51 -10.38 -37.26
C GLY A 265 -18.86 -11.08 -37.15
N LYS A 266 -18.86 -12.42 -37.20
CA LYS A 266 -20.00 -13.20 -36.66
C LYS A 266 -19.98 -13.15 -35.15
#